data_AF-A0A966FNK8-F1
#
_entry.id   AF-A0A966FNK8-F1
#
_cell.length_a   1.000
_cell.length_b   1.000
_cell.length_c   1.000
_cell.angle_alpha   90.00
_cell.angle_beta   90.00
_cell.angle_gamma   90.00
#
_symmetry.space_group_name_H-M   'P 1'
#
loop_
_entity.id
_entity.type
_entity.pdbx_description
1 polymer ?
#
loop_
_entity_poly.entity_id
_entity_poly.type
_entity_poly.pdbx_seq_one_letter_code
_entity_poly.pdbx_strand_id
1 'polypeptide(L)'
;FKLNHDELRFDYRYSRIQDENLILLDALFELESKDFKEIEKERETSIIIRREKQPINYPCAGSVFKNPPTTYAGRVLDEAGCKGLRIGDAQISELHANFIINLGNATAHDIVSLIRDAQARVYKVKDLILELEIKLAGNFRDIRLMEKKK
;
A
#
# COMPACT_ATOMS: atom_id res chain seq x y z
N PHE A 1 -4.47 20.92 -20.42
CA PHE A 1 -3.10 21.46 -20.30
C PHE A 1 -2.13 20.29 -20.16
N LYS A 2 -0.83 20.52 -20.32
CA LYS A 2 0.22 19.52 -20.04
C LYS A 2 0.95 19.95 -18.77
N LEU A 3 1.34 18.98 -17.95
CA LEU A 3 2.20 19.20 -16.79
C LEU A 3 3.53 18.49 -17.05
N ASN A 4 4.64 19.18 -16.86
CA ASN A 4 5.97 18.56 -16.87
C ASN A 4 6.28 17.88 -15.53
N HIS A 5 7.47 17.26 -15.44
CA HIS A 5 7.92 16.55 -14.24
C HIS A 5 7.86 17.40 -12.96
N ASP A 6 8.38 18.63 -13.01
CA ASP A 6 8.44 19.53 -11.85
C ASP A 6 7.04 20.04 -11.46
N GLU A 7 6.18 20.30 -12.45
CA GLU A 7 4.81 20.77 -12.24
C GLU A 7 3.89 19.69 -11.64
N LEU A 8 4.21 18.40 -11.85
CA LEU A 8 3.51 17.28 -11.23
C LEU A 8 3.81 17.15 -9.72
N ARG A 9 4.86 17.81 -9.23
CA ARG A 9 5.25 17.87 -7.81
C ARG A 9 5.26 16.48 -7.17
N PHE A 10 5.97 15.55 -7.81
CA PHE A 10 6.09 14.19 -7.30
C PHE A 10 6.79 14.18 -5.93
N ASP A 11 6.23 13.40 -5.01
CA ASP A 11 6.84 13.08 -3.71
C ASP A 11 6.42 11.65 -3.31
N TYR A 12 6.86 11.16 -2.16
CA TYR A 12 6.55 9.84 -1.67
C TYR A 12 5.03 9.61 -1.61
N ARG A 13 4.53 8.80 -2.56
CA ARG A 13 3.11 8.45 -2.72
C ARG A 13 2.21 9.65 -3.00
N TYR A 14 2.78 10.71 -3.57
CA TYR A 14 2.10 11.96 -3.83
C TYR A 14 2.40 12.49 -5.24
N SER A 15 1.38 13.11 -5.84
CA SER A 15 1.54 14.02 -6.96
C SER A 15 0.40 15.04 -6.91
N ARG A 16 0.63 16.20 -7.52
CA ARG A 16 -0.34 17.30 -7.66
C ARG A 16 -1.70 16.85 -8.21
N ILE A 17 -1.72 15.79 -9.02
CA ILE A 17 -2.95 15.21 -9.60
C ILE A 17 -3.96 14.84 -8.50
N GLN A 18 -3.48 14.38 -7.34
CA GLN A 18 -4.33 13.94 -6.23
C GLN A 18 -5.09 15.09 -5.56
N ASP A 19 -4.53 16.29 -5.53
CA ASP A 19 -5.12 17.45 -4.85
C ASP A 19 -6.05 18.27 -5.75
N GLU A 20 -5.76 18.31 -7.05
CA GLU A 20 -6.47 19.16 -8.01
C GLU A 20 -7.60 18.45 -8.75
N ASN A 21 -7.98 17.23 -8.31
CA ASN A 21 -9.02 16.40 -8.94
C ASN A 21 -8.85 16.27 -10.48
N LEU A 22 -7.60 16.15 -10.92
CA LEU A 22 -7.28 16.07 -12.34
C LEU A 22 -7.49 14.65 -12.87
N ILE A 23 -7.92 14.55 -14.13
CA ILE A 23 -8.00 13.28 -14.86
C ILE A 23 -6.78 13.20 -15.77
N LEU A 24 -5.91 12.20 -15.53
CA LEU A 24 -4.76 11.93 -16.39
C LEU A 24 -5.23 11.26 -17.69
N LEU A 25 -4.93 11.88 -18.84
CA LEU A 25 -5.34 11.38 -20.15
C LEU A 25 -4.20 10.65 -20.89
N ASP A 26 -2.98 11.17 -20.77
CA ASP A 26 -1.77 10.59 -21.35
C ASP A 26 -0.55 10.83 -20.44
N ALA A 27 0.51 10.07 -20.66
CA ALA A 27 1.80 10.25 -20.00
C ALA A 27 2.92 9.95 -21.00
N LEU A 28 3.96 10.79 -21.01
CA LEU A 28 5.16 10.60 -21.80
C LEU A 28 6.32 10.27 -20.85
N PHE A 29 7.08 9.22 -21.16
CA PHE A 29 8.23 8.79 -20.39
C PHE A 29 9.49 8.94 -21.25
N GLU A 30 10.53 9.50 -20.65
CA GLU A 30 11.89 9.45 -21.19
C GLU A 30 12.61 8.25 -20.60
N LEU A 31 13.24 7.44 -21.45
CA LEU A 31 13.91 6.19 -21.06
C LEU A 31 15.37 6.21 -21.50
N GLU A 32 16.21 5.51 -20.76
CA GLU A 32 17.62 5.29 -21.12
C GLU A 32 17.77 4.00 -21.94
N SER A 33 18.55 4.07 -23.02
CA SER A 33 18.91 2.89 -23.82
C SER A 33 19.99 2.08 -23.10
N LYS A 34 19.77 0.77 -22.93
CA LYS A 34 20.71 -0.19 -22.34
C LYS A 34 20.74 -1.50 -23.15
N ASP A 35 21.70 -2.38 -22.86
CA ASP A 35 21.76 -3.69 -23.49
C ASP A 35 20.53 -4.53 -23.15
N PHE A 36 20.00 -5.25 -24.15
CA PHE A 36 18.79 -6.04 -24.00
C PHE A 36 18.91 -7.10 -22.89
N LYS A 37 20.06 -7.78 -22.77
CA LYS A 37 20.25 -8.84 -21.77
C LYS A 37 20.34 -8.28 -20.35
N GLU A 38 20.88 -7.07 -20.19
CA GLU A 38 20.89 -6.37 -18.91
C GLU A 38 19.46 -6.03 -18.46
N ILE A 39 18.67 -5.43 -19.36
CA ILE A 39 17.26 -5.09 -19.10
C ILE A 39 16.46 -6.35 -18.75
N GLU A 40 16.64 -7.44 -19.50
CA GLU A 40 15.94 -8.69 -19.25
C GLU A 40 16.28 -9.29 -17.88
N LYS A 41 17.57 -9.29 -17.51
CA LYS A 41 18.01 -9.77 -16.21
C LYS A 41 17.44 -8.95 -15.05
N GLU A 42 17.42 -7.61 -15.17
CA GLU A 42 16.84 -6.72 -14.14
C GLU A 42 15.32 -6.95 -14.00
N ARG A 43 14.63 -7.12 -15.12
CA ARG A 43 13.20 -7.47 -15.16
C ARG A 43 12.94 -8.79 -14.43
N GLU A 44 13.67 -9.85 -14.78
CA GLU A 44 13.50 -11.17 -14.17
C GLU A 44 13.78 -11.16 -12.67
N THR A 45 14.87 -10.51 -12.26
CA THR A 45 15.22 -10.34 -10.85
C THR A 45 14.08 -9.64 -10.10
N SER A 46 13.52 -8.57 -10.67
CA SER A 46 12.41 -7.83 -10.06
C SER A 46 11.14 -8.67 -9.94
N ILE A 47 10.83 -9.48 -10.95
CA ILE A 47 9.70 -10.42 -10.92
C ILE A 47 9.91 -11.44 -9.81
N ILE A 48 11.07 -12.10 -9.76
CA ILE A 48 11.39 -13.11 -8.74
C ILE A 48 11.24 -12.53 -7.33
N ILE A 49 11.89 -11.39 -7.06
CA ILE A 49 11.80 -10.71 -5.77
C ILE A 49 10.35 -10.40 -5.40
N ARG A 50 9.54 -9.96 -6.36
CA ARG A 50 8.12 -9.68 -6.14
C ARG A 50 7.33 -10.94 -5.79
N ARG A 51 7.56 -12.05 -6.50
CA ARG A 51 6.91 -13.35 -6.23
C ARG A 51 7.26 -13.87 -4.84
N GLU A 52 8.51 -13.70 -4.43
CA GLU A 52 9.02 -14.18 -3.13
C GLU A 52 8.52 -13.33 -1.97
N LYS A 53 8.40 -12.01 -2.15
CA LYS A 53 8.14 -11.08 -1.04
C LYS A 53 6.69 -10.61 -0.92
N GLN A 54 5.85 -10.84 -1.92
CA GLN A 54 4.48 -10.33 -1.94
C GLN A 54 3.46 -11.45 -2.18
N PRO A 55 2.26 -11.38 -1.60
CA PRO A 55 1.23 -12.41 -1.74
C PRO A 55 0.52 -12.31 -3.10
N ILE A 56 1.26 -12.42 -4.20
CA ILE A 56 0.76 -12.21 -5.57
C ILE A 56 -0.30 -13.23 -6.02
N ASN A 57 -0.41 -14.37 -5.31
CA ASN A 57 -1.37 -15.42 -5.61
C ASN A 57 -2.76 -15.15 -5.01
N TYR A 58 -2.93 -14.04 -4.27
CA TYR A 58 -4.20 -13.64 -3.68
C TYR A 58 -4.65 -12.26 -4.19
N PRO A 59 -5.96 -12.03 -4.37
CA PRO A 59 -6.47 -10.69 -4.60
C PRO A 59 -6.11 -9.76 -3.42
N CYS A 60 -5.46 -8.64 -3.72
CA CYS A 60 -5.09 -7.63 -2.73
C CYS A 60 -4.93 -6.25 -3.40
N ALA A 61 -4.98 -5.18 -2.60
CA ALA A 61 -4.85 -3.79 -3.07
C ALA A 61 -3.41 -3.25 -2.95
N GLY A 62 -2.41 -4.13 -2.87
CA GLY A 62 -1.02 -3.73 -2.62
C GLY A 62 -0.74 -3.43 -1.14
N SER A 63 0.23 -2.54 -0.90
CA SER A 63 0.56 -2.08 0.44
C SER A 63 -0.56 -1.21 1.01
N VAL A 64 -1.07 -1.57 2.18
CA VAL A 64 -2.21 -0.90 2.82
C VAL A 64 -1.81 0.42 3.45
N PHE A 65 -0.64 0.47 4.10
CA PHE A 65 -0.12 1.64 4.77
C PHE A 65 1.13 2.20 4.09
N LYS A 66 1.31 3.52 4.17
CA LYS A 66 2.55 4.21 3.81
C LYS A 66 3.67 3.82 4.78
N ASN A 67 4.91 3.83 4.31
CA ASN A 67 6.04 3.71 5.23
C ASN A 67 6.17 5.02 6.03
N PRO A 68 6.25 4.95 7.37
CA PRO A 68 6.66 6.08 8.19
C PRO A 68 8.07 6.56 7.81
N PRO A 69 8.43 7.83 8.06
CA PRO A 69 9.79 8.32 7.77
C PRO A 69 10.91 7.56 8.49
N THR A 70 10.61 6.94 9.64
CA THR A 70 11.61 6.30 10.52
C THR A 70 11.70 4.78 10.36
N THR A 71 10.75 4.13 9.66
CA THR A 71 10.68 2.67 9.60
C THR A 71 9.79 2.18 8.44
N TYR A 72 9.64 0.87 8.30
CA TYR A 72 8.77 0.25 7.30
C TYR A 72 7.46 -0.19 7.95
N ALA A 73 6.32 0.12 7.31
CA ALA A 73 5.00 -0.26 7.83
C ALA A 73 4.87 -1.77 8.01
N GLY A 74 5.36 -2.55 7.04
CA GLY A 74 5.37 -4.01 7.13
C GLY A 74 6.14 -4.55 8.34
N ARG A 75 7.26 -3.90 8.72
CA ARG A 75 8.05 -4.31 9.88
C ARG A 75 7.28 -4.07 11.17
N VAL A 76 6.74 -2.86 11.37
CA VAL A 76 6.03 -2.54 12.62
C VAL A 76 4.71 -3.31 12.76
N LEU A 77 4.05 -3.65 11.65
CA LEU A 77 2.89 -4.54 11.63
C LEU A 77 3.26 -5.97 12.05
N ASP A 78 4.37 -6.49 11.52
CA ASP A 78 4.89 -7.81 11.89
C ASP A 78 5.26 -7.86 13.38
N GLU A 79 6.03 -6.88 13.85
CA GLU A 79 6.41 -6.73 15.26
C GLU A 79 5.20 -6.54 16.19
N ALA A 80 4.09 -5.98 15.69
CA ALA A 80 2.82 -5.88 16.42
C ALA A 80 1.96 -7.15 16.35
N GLY A 81 2.49 -8.24 15.75
CA GLY A 81 1.80 -9.53 15.61
C GLY A 81 0.59 -9.46 14.69
N CYS A 82 0.67 -8.69 13.61
CA CYS A 82 -0.45 -8.49 12.70
C CYS A 82 -0.56 -9.55 11.60
N LYS A 83 0.52 -10.29 11.28
CA LYS A 83 0.47 -11.38 10.30
C LYS A 83 -0.58 -12.43 10.70
N GLY A 84 -1.33 -12.91 9.73
CA GLY A 84 -2.36 -13.93 9.94
C GLY A 84 -3.67 -13.43 10.54
N LEU A 85 -3.72 -12.20 11.08
CA LEU A 85 -4.96 -11.63 11.61
C LEU A 85 -6.04 -11.61 10.52
N ARG A 86 -7.24 -12.01 10.91
CA ARG A 86 -8.35 -12.25 9.99
C ARG A 86 -9.66 -11.74 10.55
N ILE A 87 -10.46 -11.12 9.69
CA ILE A 87 -11.86 -10.75 9.92
C ILE A 87 -12.64 -11.17 8.68
N GLY A 88 -13.68 -11.99 8.83
CA GLY A 88 -14.36 -12.60 7.70
C GLY A 88 -13.36 -13.34 6.79
N ASP A 89 -13.35 -12.99 5.50
CA ASP A 89 -12.40 -13.51 4.51
C ASP A 89 -11.23 -12.55 4.21
N ALA A 90 -11.13 -11.41 4.90
CA ALA A 90 -9.96 -10.53 4.84
C ALA A 90 -8.89 -11.02 5.82
N GLN A 91 -7.66 -11.18 5.36
CA GLN A 91 -6.54 -11.58 6.21
C GLN A 91 -5.31 -10.70 5.95
N ILE A 92 -4.57 -10.33 6.98
CA ILE A 92 -3.23 -9.77 6.82
C ILE A 92 -2.28 -10.90 6.41
N SER A 93 -1.66 -10.76 5.26
CA SER A 93 -0.81 -11.79 4.67
C SER A 93 0.28 -12.27 5.64
N GLU A 94 0.41 -13.58 5.77
CA GLU A 94 1.52 -14.22 6.50
C GLU A 94 2.88 -13.90 5.86
N LEU A 95 2.93 -13.77 4.52
CA LEU A 95 4.14 -13.41 3.80
C LEU A 95 4.58 -11.96 4.04
N HIS A 96 3.66 -11.00 3.94
CA HIS A 96 3.98 -9.57 4.05
C HIS A 96 2.91 -8.80 4.85
N ALA A 97 3.24 -8.38 6.07
CA ALA A 97 2.27 -7.81 7.01
C ALA A 97 1.59 -6.50 6.55
N ASN A 98 2.18 -5.77 5.61
CA ASN A 98 1.54 -4.58 5.01
C ASN A 98 0.53 -4.89 3.88
N PHE A 99 0.17 -6.15 3.66
CA PHE A 99 -0.80 -6.55 2.65
C PHE A 99 -1.99 -7.22 3.31
N ILE A 100 -3.19 -6.78 2.96
CA ILE A 100 -4.42 -7.50 3.25
C ILE A 100 -4.82 -8.28 2.00
N ILE A 101 -4.97 -9.59 2.15
CA ILE A 101 -5.41 -10.52 1.12
C ILE A 101 -6.88 -10.87 1.31
N ASN A 102 -7.58 -11.04 0.20
CA ASN A 102 -8.92 -11.60 0.16
C ASN A 102 -8.83 -13.11 -0.09
N LEU A 103 -9.32 -13.91 0.86
CA LEU A 103 -9.32 -15.38 0.77
C LEU A 103 -10.49 -15.94 -0.05
N GLY A 104 -11.38 -15.09 -0.57
CA GLY A 104 -12.49 -15.44 -1.44
C GLY A 104 -13.59 -14.39 -1.40
N ASN A 105 -14.22 -14.23 -0.23
CA ASN A 105 -15.44 -13.43 -0.06
C ASN A 105 -15.26 -12.22 0.89
N ALA A 106 -14.04 -11.68 1.01
CA ALA A 106 -13.79 -10.54 1.89
C ALA A 106 -14.65 -9.34 1.49
N THR A 107 -15.39 -8.79 2.44
CA THR A 107 -16.15 -7.56 2.23
C THR A 107 -15.27 -6.33 2.46
N ALA A 108 -15.68 -5.17 1.93
CA ALA A 108 -15.00 -3.92 2.22
C ALA A 108 -15.00 -3.61 3.73
N HIS A 109 -16.07 -3.99 4.45
CA HIS A 109 -16.19 -3.83 5.90
C HIS A 109 -15.17 -4.70 6.65
N ASP A 110 -14.93 -5.93 6.19
CA ASP A 110 -13.90 -6.82 6.77
C ASP A 110 -12.51 -6.18 6.64
N ILE A 111 -12.18 -5.68 5.44
CA ILE A 111 -10.89 -5.04 5.16
C ILE A 111 -10.70 -3.80 6.04
N VAL A 112 -11.68 -2.90 6.10
CA VAL A 112 -11.56 -1.65 6.88
C VAL A 112 -11.55 -1.93 8.39
N SER A 113 -12.27 -2.95 8.85
CA SER A 113 -12.19 -3.41 10.25
C SER A 113 -10.81 -3.96 10.58
N LEU A 114 -10.21 -4.72 9.66
CA LEU A 114 -8.88 -5.28 9.84
C LEU A 114 -7.79 -4.20 9.83
N ILE A 115 -7.96 -3.17 9.00
CA ILE A 115 -7.13 -1.96 9.01
C ILE A 115 -7.17 -1.28 10.38
N ARG A 116 -8.36 -1.05 10.93
CA ARG A 116 -8.53 -0.42 12.25
C ARG A 116 -7.79 -1.22 13.33
N ASP A 117 -7.98 -2.54 13.34
CA ASP A 117 -7.38 -3.42 14.33
C ASP A 117 -5.85 -3.44 14.22
N ALA A 118 -5.32 -3.44 12.99
CA ALA A 118 -3.89 -3.33 12.73
C ALA A 118 -3.30 -1.99 13.23
N GLN A 119 -3.97 -0.87 12.93
CA GLN A 119 -3.55 0.45 13.43
C GLN A 119 -3.51 0.49 14.96
N ALA A 120 -4.56 -0.03 15.62
CA ALA A 120 -4.64 -0.05 17.07
C ALA A 120 -3.50 -0.87 17.71
N ARG A 121 -3.15 -2.02 17.12
CA ARG A 121 -2.03 -2.85 17.58
C ARG A 121 -0.69 -2.15 17.41
N VAL A 122 -0.43 -1.58 16.22
CA VAL A 122 0.81 -0.85 15.97
C VAL A 122 0.94 0.35 16.89
N TYR A 123 -0.15 1.11 17.10
CA TYR A 123 -0.17 2.23 18.03
C TYR A 123 0.18 1.77 19.46
N LYS A 124 -0.44 0.68 19.94
CA LYS A 124 -0.16 0.15 21.28
C LYS A 124 1.29 -0.31 21.46
N VAL A 125 1.91 -0.89 20.43
CA VAL A 125 3.26 -1.50 20.52
C VAL A 125 4.37 -0.49 20.22
N LYS A 126 4.12 0.48 19.33
CA LYS A 126 5.14 1.38 18.78
C LYS A 126 4.85 2.87 18.98
N ASP A 127 3.73 3.23 19.60
CA ASP A 127 3.23 4.60 19.71
C ASP A 127 3.22 5.33 18.36
N LEU A 128 2.85 4.59 17.31
CA LEU A 128 2.92 5.03 15.92
C LEU A 128 1.56 4.87 15.24
N ILE A 129 1.06 5.96 14.66
CA ILE A 129 -0.13 5.94 13.82
C ILE A 129 0.30 5.75 12.36
N LEU A 130 -0.10 4.63 11.76
CA LEU A 130 0.11 4.34 10.35
C LEU A 130 -0.93 5.06 9.48
N GLU A 131 -0.46 5.75 8.44
CA GLU A 131 -1.31 6.39 7.45
C GLU A 131 -1.62 5.43 6.30
N LEU A 132 -2.87 5.44 5.81
CA LEU A 132 -3.26 4.64 4.67
C LEU A 132 -2.58 5.11 3.38
N GLU A 133 -2.10 4.14 2.61
CA GLU A 133 -1.67 4.32 1.22
C GLU A 133 -2.86 4.14 0.27
N ILE A 134 -3.67 3.11 0.54
CA ILE A 134 -4.88 2.86 -0.22
C ILE A 134 -5.91 3.98 0.00
N LYS A 135 -6.76 4.21 -1.00
CA LYS A 135 -7.90 5.13 -0.89
C LYS A 135 -9.17 4.32 -0.65
N LEU A 136 -9.92 4.71 0.37
CA LEU A 136 -11.24 4.13 0.63
C LEU A 136 -12.27 4.86 -0.24
N ALA A 137 -12.97 4.13 -1.10
CA ALA A 137 -14.06 4.65 -1.91
C ALA A 137 -15.40 4.08 -1.39
N GLY A 138 -16.28 4.95 -0.89
CA GLY A 138 -17.55 4.56 -0.28
C GLY A 138 -17.79 5.22 1.08
N ASN A 139 -18.77 4.71 1.83
CA ASN A 139 -19.12 5.19 3.17
C ASN A 139 -18.68 4.18 4.23
N PHE A 140 -17.78 4.61 5.12
CA PHE A 140 -17.22 3.80 6.22
C PHE A 140 -17.31 4.52 7.57
N ARG A 141 -18.28 5.43 7.74
CA ARG A 141 -18.39 6.31 8.92
C ARG A 141 -18.59 5.57 10.25
N ASP A 142 -19.04 4.33 10.19
CA ASP A 142 -19.21 3.41 11.32
C ASP A 142 -17.87 2.87 11.85
N ILE A 143 -16.80 2.89 11.05
CA ILE A 143 -15.47 2.47 11.47
C ILE A 143 -14.56 3.70 11.63
N ARG A 144 -14.15 3.96 12.86
CA ARG A 144 -13.19 5.03 13.17
C ARG A 144 -11.76 4.53 13.00
N LEU A 145 -11.08 4.99 11.95
CA LEU A 145 -9.65 4.78 11.75
C LEU A 145 -8.82 5.79 12.56
N MET A 146 -7.60 5.40 12.90
CA MET A 146 -6.65 6.33 13.51
C MET A 146 -6.07 7.22 12.41
N GLU A 147 -6.10 8.53 12.63
CA GLU A 147 -5.54 9.52 11.72
C GLU A 147 -4.54 10.39 12.46
N LYS A 148 -3.43 10.75 11.80
CA LYS A 148 -2.55 11.81 12.33
C LYS A 148 -3.34 13.12 12.28
N LYS A 149 -3.25 13.92 13.35
CA LYS A 149 -3.71 15.31 13.28
C LYS A 149 -2.92 16.00 12.17
N LYS A 150 -3.65 16.56 11.19
CA LYS A 150 -3.08 17.43 10.16
C LYS A 150 -2.58 18.72 10.78
#